data_AF-A0A0F9CHB5-F1
#
_entry.id   AF-A0A0F9CHB5-F1
#
_cell.length_a   1.000
_cell.length_b   1.000
_cell.length_c   1.000
_cell.angle_alpha   90.00
_cell.angle_beta   90.00
_cell.angle_gamma   90.00
#
_symmetry.space_group_name_H-M   'P 1'
#
loop_
_entity.id
_entity.type
_entity.pdbx_description
1 polymer ?
#
loop_
_entity_poly.entity_id
_entity_poly.type
_entity_poly.pdbx_seq_one_letter_code
_entity_poly.pdbx_strand_id
1 'polypeptide(L)'
;MSQHKGKIITGLLLVFVIFYAISVYWSIEPSRVNVINQAKQDAQIRGEKFVTGYTTTSALINVATTLLNKPGGYLSNDMMPPSVLMDNMPAWEYGALEMTRDLALSMRKDFSRSQSQSTEHEALKKAQPQFNISSEAWAWPSAESEYQKGIDYLIVYRTQIADQNDRESQFYARADNLRGWLKEAEKRLGSLSQRLSASVGQERLNTDLAGDKEAHQATYAPLQNQVKTSWWEIDDVFYLLHFARDH
;
A
#
# COMPACT_ATOMS: atom_id res chain seq x y z
N MET A 1 -46.28 26.73 8.06
CA MET A 1 -45.57 25.43 7.95
C MET A 1 -44.70 25.28 6.69
N SER A 2 -45.01 25.93 5.56
CA SER A 2 -44.22 25.82 4.31
C SER A 2 -42.83 26.49 4.36
N GLN A 3 -42.70 27.65 5.01
CA GLN A 3 -41.43 28.39 5.05
C GLN A 3 -40.28 27.69 5.80
N HIS A 4 -40.60 26.92 6.84
CA HIS A 4 -39.58 26.14 7.57
C HIS A 4 -39.06 24.97 6.73
N LYS A 5 -39.93 24.34 5.90
CA LYS A 5 -39.52 23.27 5.00
C LYS A 5 -38.52 23.76 3.95
N GLY A 6 -38.75 24.95 3.38
CA GLY A 6 -37.81 25.57 2.42
C GLY A 6 -36.43 25.82 3.04
N LYS A 7 -36.37 26.40 4.24
CA LYS A 7 -35.11 26.64 4.96
C LYS A 7 -34.37 25.35 5.32
N ILE A 8 -35.10 24.30 5.73
CA ILE A 8 -34.53 22.98 6.02
C ILE A 8 -33.95 22.35 4.75
N ILE A 9 -34.67 22.40 3.62
CA ILE A 9 -34.20 21.87 2.34
C ILE A 9 -32.94 22.61 1.87
N THR A 10 -32.92 23.94 1.95
CA THR A 10 -31.73 24.74 1.62
C THR A 10 -30.55 24.40 2.53
N GLY A 11 -30.78 24.21 3.83
CA GLY A 11 -29.74 23.79 4.77
C GLY A 11 -29.16 22.41 4.44
N LEU A 12 -30.01 21.42 4.14
CA LEU A 12 -29.58 20.08 3.74
C LEU A 12 -28.81 20.09 2.42
N LEU A 13 -29.25 20.86 1.43
CA LEU A 13 -28.53 21.03 0.16
C LEU A 13 -27.14 21.64 0.38
N LEU A 14 -27.02 22.61 1.27
CA LEU A 14 -25.74 23.25 1.60
C LEU A 14 -24.78 22.25 2.26
N VAL A 15 -25.25 21.45 3.21
CA VAL A 15 -24.46 20.38 3.83
C VAL A 15 -24.02 19.34 2.79
N PHE A 16 -24.93 18.94 1.89
CA PHE A 16 -24.61 18.00 0.83
C PHE A 16 -23.52 18.53 -0.11
N VAL A 17 -23.61 19.79 -0.53
CA VAL A 17 -22.58 20.42 -1.39
C VAL A 17 -21.22 20.48 -0.69
N ILE A 18 -21.20 20.76 0.62
CA ILE A 18 -19.96 20.76 1.40
C ILE A 18 -19.35 19.34 1.45
N PHE A 19 -20.15 18.32 1.78
CA PHE A 19 -19.65 16.95 1.85
C PHE A 19 -19.17 16.45 0.49
N TYR A 20 -19.89 16.77 -0.59
CA TYR A 20 -19.45 16.46 -1.95
C TYR A 20 -18.10 17.12 -2.28
N ALA A 21 -17.91 18.40 -1.95
CA ALA A 21 -16.64 19.09 -2.17
C ALA A 21 -15.48 18.47 -1.37
N ILE A 22 -15.74 18.04 -0.12
CA ILE A 22 -14.75 17.34 0.71
C ILE A 22 -14.41 15.98 0.09
N SER A 23 -15.42 15.20 -0.33
CA SER A 23 -15.19 13.91 -1.01
C SER A 23 -14.33 14.08 -2.25
N VAL A 24 -14.64 15.05 -3.11
CA VAL A 24 -13.85 15.33 -4.30
C VAL A 24 -12.41 15.67 -3.95
N TYR A 25 -12.18 16.48 -2.91
CA TYR A 25 -10.83 16.84 -2.46
C TYR A 25 -10.06 15.64 -1.90
N TRP A 26 -10.71 14.78 -1.11
CA TRP A 26 -10.11 13.58 -0.51
C TRP A 26 -9.89 12.44 -1.52
N SER A 27 -10.60 12.46 -2.65
CA SER A 27 -10.40 11.51 -3.76
C SER A 27 -9.22 11.86 -4.68
N ILE A 28 -8.55 12.99 -4.48
CA ILE A 28 -7.40 13.38 -5.30
C ILE A 28 -6.22 12.47 -4.97
N GLU A 29 -5.83 11.65 -5.95
CA GLU A 29 -4.64 10.80 -5.83
C GLU A 29 -3.35 11.63 -5.72
N PRO A 30 -2.38 11.18 -4.91
CA PRO A 30 -1.08 11.83 -4.82
C PRO A 30 -0.34 11.90 -6.17
N SER A 31 0.37 13.00 -6.40
CA SER A 31 1.15 13.20 -7.62
C SER A 31 2.29 12.18 -7.75
N ARG A 32 2.56 11.72 -8.97
CA ARG A 32 3.71 10.86 -9.28
C ARG A 32 5.02 11.59 -8.97
N VAL A 33 5.97 10.89 -8.35
CA VAL A 33 7.27 11.46 -7.99
C VAL A 33 8.40 10.74 -8.72
N ASN A 34 9.37 11.50 -9.23
CA ASN A 34 10.63 10.93 -9.68
C ASN A 34 11.47 10.55 -8.46
N VAL A 35 11.35 9.29 -8.04
CA VAL A 35 11.98 8.76 -6.83
C VAL A 35 13.51 8.93 -6.81
N ILE A 36 14.18 8.93 -7.97
CA ILE A 36 15.62 9.12 -8.06
C ILE A 36 16.00 10.57 -7.77
N ASN A 37 15.30 11.51 -8.40
CA ASN A 37 15.58 12.93 -8.20
C ASN A 37 15.24 13.36 -6.77
N GLN A 38 14.11 12.90 -6.24
CA GLN A 38 13.74 13.16 -4.84
C GLN A 38 14.76 12.57 -3.86
N ALA A 39 15.17 11.31 -4.04
CA ALA A 39 16.16 10.70 -3.16
C ALA A 39 17.53 11.41 -3.21
N LYS A 40 17.96 11.91 -4.38
CA LYS A 40 19.17 12.73 -4.50
C LYS A 40 19.03 14.05 -3.75
N GLN A 41 17.88 14.71 -3.86
CA GLN A 41 17.60 15.96 -3.15
C GLN A 41 17.55 15.75 -1.64
N ASP A 42 16.89 14.68 -1.17
CA ASP A 42 16.83 14.30 0.24
C ASP A 42 18.23 14.08 0.82
N ALA A 43 19.08 13.33 0.10
CA ALA A 43 20.47 13.09 0.50
C ALA A 43 21.25 14.40 0.64
N GLN A 44 21.09 15.34 -0.31
CA GLN A 44 21.72 16.65 -0.26
C GLN A 44 21.24 17.49 0.93
N ILE A 45 19.91 17.56 1.15
CA ILE A 45 19.32 18.31 2.25
C ILE A 45 19.76 17.78 3.61
N ARG A 46 19.87 16.45 3.74
CA ARG A 46 20.27 15.77 4.98
C ARG A 46 21.78 15.68 5.19
N GLY A 47 22.59 16.06 4.20
CA GLY A 47 24.04 15.86 4.25
C GLY A 47 24.46 14.39 4.26
N GLU A 48 23.62 13.50 3.72
CA GLU A 48 23.84 12.07 3.67
C GLU A 48 24.51 11.65 2.36
N LYS A 49 25.29 10.57 2.39
CA LYS A 49 25.88 10.03 1.16
C LYS A 49 24.83 9.25 0.39
N PHE A 50 24.77 9.51 -0.91
CA PHE A 50 23.90 8.78 -1.83
C PHE A 50 24.51 7.41 -2.17
N VAL A 51 24.08 6.38 -1.45
CA VAL A 51 24.60 5.01 -1.54
C VAL A 51 23.60 4.04 -2.16
N THR A 52 24.05 2.82 -2.48
CA THR A 52 23.17 1.73 -2.91
C THR A 52 22.08 1.48 -1.87
N GLY A 53 20.83 1.32 -2.30
CA GLY A 53 19.67 1.15 -1.42
C GLY A 53 19.03 2.46 -0.96
N TYR A 54 19.73 3.60 -1.06
CA TYR A 54 19.21 4.90 -0.62
C TYR A 54 17.91 5.27 -1.35
N THR A 55 17.88 5.10 -2.67
CA THR A 55 16.69 5.36 -3.49
C THR A 55 15.53 4.45 -3.10
N THR A 56 15.78 3.15 -2.95
CA THR A 56 14.74 2.16 -2.60
C THR A 56 14.14 2.47 -1.23
N THR A 57 14.98 2.71 -0.22
CA THR A 57 14.51 3.07 1.11
C THR A 57 13.77 4.41 1.10
N SER A 58 14.25 5.41 0.36
CA SER A 58 13.58 6.72 0.25
C SER A 58 12.24 6.62 -0.47
N ALA A 59 12.14 5.78 -1.50
CA ALA A 59 10.88 5.53 -2.19
C ALA A 59 9.85 4.89 -1.25
N LEU A 60 10.27 3.88 -0.46
CA LEU A 60 9.40 3.26 0.54
C LEU A 60 8.95 4.27 1.62
N ILE A 61 9.88 5.09 2.13
CA ILE A 61 9.57 6.18 3.06
C ILE A 61 8.55 7.12 2.43
N ASN A 62 8.74 7.53 1.16
CA ASN A 62 7.84 8.46 0.49
C ASN A 62 6.45 7.87 0.29
N VAL A 63 6.32 6.61 -0.14
CA VAL A 63 5.03 5.93 -0.29
C VAL A 63 4.31 5.84 1.06
N ALA A 64 4.98 5.35 2.10
CA ALA A 64 4.39 5.25 3.43
C ALA A 64 4.03 6.63 4.03
N THR A 65 4.86 7.65 3.81
CA THR A 65 4.56 9.03 4.23
C THR A 65 3.36 9.59 3.50
N THR A 66 3.26 9.31 2.20
CA THR A 66 2.15 9.76 1.35
C THR A 66 0.85 9.07 1.72
N LEU A 67 0.90 7.78 2.08
CA LEU A 67 -0.23 7.02 2.61
C LEU A 67 -0.87 7.72 3.82
N LEU A 68 -0.07 8.27 4.73
CA LEU A 68 -0.56 8.98 5.92
C LEU A 68 -0.98 10.43 5.64
N ASN A 69 -0.24 11.13 4.77
CA ASN A 69 -0.32 12.59 4.64
C ASN A 69 -1.03 13.08 3.36
N LYS A 70 -1.64 12.19 2.58
CA LYS A 70 -2.44 12.57 1.41
C LYS A 70 -3.65 13.46 1.80
N PRO A 71 -4.31 14.13 0.84
CA PRO A 71 -5.53 14.89 1.13
C PRO A 71 -6.55 14.06 1.92
N GLY A 72 -6.98 14.59 3.06
CA GLY A 72 -7.89 13.89 3.99
C GLY A 72 -7.21 13.04 5.06
N GLY A 73 -5.89 12.84 4.99
CA GLY A 73 -5.18 11.96 5.93
C GLY A 73 -5.40 10.49 5.58
N TYR A 74 -5.28 9.61 6.58
CA TYR A 74 -5.54 8.19 6.44
C TYR A 74 -7.02 7.90 6.74
N LEU A 75 -7.77 7.39 5.76
CA LEU A 75 -9.23 7.30 5.79
C LEU A 75 -9.75 5.89 6.05
N SER A 76 -8.93 4.84 5.90
CA SER A 76 -9.36 3.44 6.03
C SER A 76 -9.88 3.07 7.43
N ASN A 77 -9.54 3.83 8.46
CA ASN A 77 -10.04 3.66 9.83
C ASN A 77 -11.03 4.78 10.24
N ASP A 78 -11.41 5.67 9.33
CA ASP A 78 -12.33 6.77 9.62
C ASP A 78 -13.80 6.34 9.58
N MET A 79 -14.56 6.75 10.59
CA MET A 79 -15.98 6.42 10.75
C MET A 79 -16.93 7.61 10.51
N MET A 80 -16.42 8.76 10.02
CA MET A 80 -17.21 9.99 9.87
C MET A 80 -17.53 10.33 8.41
N PRO A 81 -18.73 10.84 8.08
CA PRO A 81 -18.99 11.38 6.75
C PRO A 81 -18.03 12.54 6.40
N PRO A 82 -17.58 12.67 5.14
CA PRO A 82 -17.99 11.85 3.99
C PRO A 82 -17.16 10.58 3.74
N SER A 83 -16.12 10.27 4.54
CA SER A 83 -15.20 9.15 4.24
C SER A 83 -15.91 7.80 4.13
N VAL A 84 -16.92 7.55 4.96
CA VAL A 84 -17.73 6.32 4.92
C VAL A 84 -18.51 6.10 3.62
N LEU A 85 -18.65 7.14 2.80
CA LEU A 85 -19.29 7.09 1.48
C LEU A 85 -18.26 7.02 0.35
N MET A 86 -16.97 6.98 0.67
CA MET A 86 -15.86 6.93 -0.27
C MET A 86 -15.24 5.53 -0.22
N ASP A 87 -15.23 4.86 -1.36
CA ASP A 87 -14.72 3.50 -1.57
C ASP A 87 -13.30 3.52 -2.19
N ASN A 88 -13.10 4.40 -3.15
CA ASN A 88 -11.88 4.45 -3.96
C ASN A 88 -10.61 4.77 -3.19
N MET A 89 -10.66 5.72 -2.25
CA MET A 89 -9.46 6.15 -1.52
C MET A 89 -9.02 5.12 -0.46
N PRO A 90 -9.91 4.53 0.36
CA PRO A 90 -9.55 3.38 1.20
C PRO A 90 -8.97 2.19 0.41
N ALA A 91 -9.49 1.89 -0.78
CA ALA A 91 -8.93 0.85 -1.63
C ALA A 91 -7.50 1.19 -2.11
N TRP A 92 -7.26 2.43 -2.52
CA TRP A 92 -5.91 2.93 -2.83
C TRP A 92 -4.96 2.80 -1.63
N GLU A 93 -5.42 3.18 -0.43
CA GLU A 93 -4.63 3.09 0.81
C GLU A 93 -4.21 1.66 1.12
N TYR A 94 -5.13 0.71 0.98
CA TYR A 94 -4.85 -0.71 1.18
C TYR A 94 -3.79 -1.22 0.19
N GLY A 95 -3.86 -0.82 -1.08
CA GLY A 95 -2.86 -1.17 -2.10
C GLY A 95 -1.47 -0.64 -1.74
N ALA A 96 -1.38 0.65 -1.42
CA ALA A 96 -0.14 1.31 -1.00
C ALA A 96 0.46 0.67 0.26
N LEU A 97 -0.38 0.28 1.21
CA LEU A 97 0.02 -0.39 2.44
C LEU A 97 0.54 -1.81 2.19
N GLU A 98 -0.11 -2.60 1.35
CA GLU A 98 0.38 -3.95 0.99
C GLU A 98 1.76 -3.88 0.33
N MET A 99 1.95 -2.97 -0.63
CA MET A 99 3.28 -2.76 -1.24
C MET A 99 4.33 -2.33 -0.23
N THR A 100 3.94 -1.48 0.72
CA THR A 100 4.80 -1.06 1.83
C THR A 100 5.20 -2.26 2.70
N ARG A 101 4.25 -3.13 3.06
CA ARG A 101 4.48 -4.35 3.84
C ARG A 101 5.45 -5.30 3.13
N ASP A 102 5.24 -5.52 1.84
CA ASP A 102 6.06 -6.45 1.06
C ASP A 102 7.48 -5.96 0.87
N LEU A 103 7.65 -4.68 0.51
CA LEU A 103 8.97 -4.11 0.32
C LEU A 103 9.71 -4.02 1.67
N ALA A 104 9.03 -3.61 2.75
CA ALA A 104 9.64 -3.62 4.09
C ALA A 104 10.07 -5.03 4.52
N LEU A 105 9.26 -6.05 4.19
CA LEU A 105 9.59 -7.44 4.47
C LEU A 105 10.80 -7.93 3.67
N SER A 106 10.87 -7.64 2.37
CA SER A 106 12.02 -8.01 1.54
C SER A 106 13.27 -7.23 1.93
N MET A 107 13.14 -5.95 2.32
CA MET A 107 14.25 -5.19 2.87
C MET A 107 14.82 -5.83 4.14
N ARG A 108 13.94 -6.24 5.07
CA ARG A 108 14.31 -6.90 6.32
C ARG A 108 14.95 -8.28 6.10
N LYS A 109 14.41 -9.08 5.18
CA LYS A 109 14.82 -10.48 4.96
C LYS A 109 15.98 -10.64 3.99
N ASP A 110 16.00 -9.85 2.93
CA ASP A 110 16.85 -10.09 1.76
C ASP A 110 17.84 -8.95 1.52
N PHE A 111 17.37 -7.70 1.48
CA PHE A 111 18.23 -6.58 1.09
C PHE A 111 19.17 -6.11 2.19
N SER A 112 18.86 -6.28 3.48
CA SER A 112 19.75 -5.85 4.56
C SER A 112 20.74 -6.92 5.02
N ARG A 113 20.72 -8.12 4.43
CA ARG A 113 21.48 -9.29 4.89
C ARG A 113 22.45 -9.80 3.85
N SER A 114 23.68 -10.10 4.28
CA SER A 114 24.61 -10.87 3.44
C SER A 114 24.23 -12.35 3.46
N GLN A 115 24.62 -13.09 2.43
CA GLN A 115 24.27 -14.51 2.29
C GLN A 115 24.81 -15.40 3.44
N SER A 116 25.87 -14.97 4.12
CA SER A 116 26.48 -15.66 5.26
C SER A 116 26.05 -15.13 6.63
N GLN A 117 25.35 -13.99 6.70
CA GLN A 117 24.89 -13.40 7.95
C GLN A 117 23.39 -13.63 8.16
N SER A 118 23.07 -14.19 9.32
CA SER A 118 21.69 -14.45 9.71
C SER A 118 20.99 -13.26 10.39
N THR A 119 21.74 -12.22 10.72
CA THR A 119 21.27 -11.13 11.57
C THR A 119 20.54 -10.07 10.74
N GLU A 120 19.28 -9.82 11.07
CA GLU A 120 18.47 -8.75 10.47
C GLU A 120 18.91 -7.38 10.99
N HIS A 121 18.77 -6.34 10.17
CA HIS A 121 19.04 -4.98 10.60
C HIS A 121 17.99 -4.52 11.63
N GLU A 122 18.43 -4.01 12.79
CA GLU A 122 17.56 -3.73 13.95
C GLU A 122 16.43 -2.73 13.62
N ALA A 123 16.72 -1.69 12.83
CA ALA A 123 15.70 -0.73 12.42
C ALA A 123 14.61 -1.38 11.54
N LEU A 124 14.97 -2.24 10.59
CA LEU A 124 14.01 -2.94 9.72
C LEU A 124 13.21 -4.00 10.48
N LYS A 125 13.85 -4.67 11.45
CA LYS A 125 13.19 -5.58 12.38
C LYS A 125 12.10 -4.87 13.20
N LYS A 126 12.30 -3.59 13.55
CA LYS A 126 11.29 -2.76 14.24
C LYS A 126 10.27 -2.14 13.29
N ALA A 127 10.67 -1.75 12.08
CA ALA A 127 9.81 -1.10 11.09
C ALA A 127 8.72 -2.03 10.55
N GLN A 128 9.12 -3.23 10.09
CA GLN A 128 8.22 -4.13 9.36
C GLN A 128 6.96 -4.53 10.16
N PRO A 129 7.04 -4.87 11.47
CA PRO A 129 5.86 -5.16 12.26
C PRO A 129 4.87 -4.01 12.37
N GLN A 130 5.33 -2.75 12.29
CA GLN A 130 4.42 -1.61 12.43
C GLN A 130 3.46 -1.50 11.25
N PHE A 131 3.95 -1.76 10.04
CA PHE A 131 3.09 -1.79 8.86
C PHE A 131 2.09 -2.96 8.88
N ASN A 132 2.31 -3.99 9.70
CA ASN A 132 1.41 -5.14 9.82
C ASN A 132 0.23 -4.90 10.78
N ILE A 133 0.15 -3.76 11.45
CA ILE A 133 -1.03 -3.36 12.23
C ILE A 133 -2.23 -3.24 11.27
N SER A 134 -3.41 -3.63 11.76
CA SER A 134 -4.65 -3.58 10.97
C SER A 134 -4.85 -2.19 10.37
N SER A 135 -5.19 -2.14 9.08
CA SER A 135 -5.49 -0.90 8.37
C SER A 135 -6.71 -0.18 8.94
N GLU A 136 -7.58 -0.88 9.67
CA GLU A 136 -8.80 -0.35 10.26
C GLU A 136 -8.64 -0.01 11.76
N ALA A 137 -7.41 -0.13 12.30
CA ALA A 137 -7.16 0.17 13.71
C ALA A 137 -7.29 1.68 13.98
N TRP A 138 -8.43 2.09 14.51
CA TRP A 138 -8.70 3.48 14.92
C TRP A 138 -8.26 3.78 16.37
N ALA A 139 -8.28 2.78 17.25
CA ALA A 139 -7.92 2.90 18.66
C ALA A 139 -6.49 2.42 18.95
N TRP A 140 -5.95 2.74 20.13
CA TRP A 140 -4.56 2.43 20.48
C TRP A 140 -4.26 0.91 20.48
N PRO A 141 -3.21 0.46 19.77
CA PRO A 141 -2.34 1.23 18.86
C PRO A 141 -3.04 1.56 17.52
N SER A 142 -3.12 2.85 17.17
CA SER A 142 -3.77 3.28 15.93
C SER A 142 -2.87 3.01 14.71
N ALA A 143 -3.50 2.73 13.56
CA ALA A 143 -2.81 2.47 12.31
C ALA A 143 -1.81 3.59 11.97
N GLU A 144 -2.25 4.85 12.03
CA GLU A 144 -1.41 6.01 11.69
C GLU A 144 -0.17 6.11 12.60
N SER A 145 -0.36 5.91 13.91
CA SER A 145 0.73 6.01 14.89
C SER A 145 1.79 4.93 14.67
N GLU A 146 1.35 3.69 14.44
CA GLU A 146 2.29 2.60 14.18
C GLU A 146 2.96 2.77 12.82
N TYR A 147 2.22 3.11 11.77
CA TYR A 147 2.80 3.36 10.44
C TYR A 147 3.82 4.51 10.48
N GLN A 148 3.57 5.56 11.26
CA GLN A 148 4.55 6.63 11.48
C GLN A 148 5.82 6.10 12.17
N LYS A 149 5.71 5.26 13.20
CA LYS A 149 6.89 4.61 13.80
C LYS A 149 7.63 3.74 12.78
N GLY A 150 6.91 3.05 11.90
CA GLY A 150 7.47 2.29 10.79
C GLY A 150 8.33 3.18 9.89
N ILE A 151 7.79 4.34 9.48
CA ILE A 151 8.48 5.37 8.68
C ILE A 151 9.73 5.87 9.41
N ASP A 152 9.62 6.18 10.70
CA ASP A 152 10.75 6.68 11.50
C ASP A 152 11.90 5.65 11.54
N TYR A 153 11.58 4.36 11.70
CA TYR A 153 12.58 3.30 11.63
C TYR A 153 13.17 3.12 10.23
N LEU A 154 12.41 3.33 9.15
CA LEU A 154 12.95 3.34 7.79
C LEU A 154 13.92 4.51 7.58
N ILE A 155 13.61 5.69 8.14
CA ILE A 155 14.51 6.85 8.10
C ILE A 155 15.81 6.54 8.86
N VAL A 156 15.72 5.89 10.02
CA VAL A 156 16.90 5.42 10.75
C VAL A 156 17.73 4.46 9.90
N TYR A 157 17.12 3.44 9.29
CA TYR A 157 17.82 2.53 8.38
C TYR A 157 18.51 3.26 7.22
N ARG A 158 17.81 4.18 6.55
CA ARG A 158 18.38 4.99 5.45
C ARG A 158 19.59 5.80 5.90
N THR A 159 19.49 6.43 7.07
CA THR A 159 20.56 7.25 7.64
C THR A 159 21.78 6.38 7.93
N GLN A 160 21.57 5.19 8.51
CA GLN A 160 22.65 4.28 8.88
C GLN A 160 23.37 3.68 7.67
N ILE A 161 22.68 3.26 6.62
CA ILE A 161 23.36 2.77 5.40
C ILE A 161 24.16 3.88 4.69
N ALA A 162 23.80 5.15 4.90
CA ALA A 162 24.52 6.30 4.36
C ALA A 162 25.75 6.71 5.21
N ASP A 163 25.87 6.21 6.45
CA ASP A 163 27.01 6.47 7.32
C ASP A 163 28.18 5.52 7.00
N GLN A 164 29.33 6.08 6.64
CA GLN A 164 30.53 5.29 6.32
C GLN A 164 31.21 4.69 7.55
N ASN A 165 30.88 5.17 8.74
CA ASN A 165 31.41 4.63 10.00
C ASN A 165 30.59 3.44 10.50
N ASP A 166 29.35 3.28 10.02
CA ASP A 166 28.49 2.15 10.34
C ASP A 166 28.75 1.00 9.36
N ARG A 167 29.53 0.01 9.81
CA ARG A 167 29.86 -1.18 8.99
C ARG A 167 28.78 -2.25 9.04
N GLU A 168 27.92 -2.23 10.05
CA GLU A 168 26.90 -3.24 10.28
C GLU A 168 25.62 -2.95 9.47
N SER A 169 25.44 -1.70 9.04
CA SER A 169 24.32 -1.25 8.23
C SER A 169 24.62 -1.34 6.74
N GLN A 170 24.04 -2.34 6.06
CA GLN A 170 24.30 -2.58 4.64
C GLN A 170 23.00 -2.75 3.83
N PHE A 171 23.10 -2.46 2.53
CA PHE A 171 22.10 -2.80 1.53
C PHE A 171 22.74 -3.62 0.39
N TYR A 172 22.33 -4.86 0.24
CA TYR A 172 22.84 -5.81 -0.73
C TYR A 172 21.95 -5.86 -1.98
N ALA A 173 22.32 -5.08 -3.00
CA ALA A 173 21.66 -5.05 -4.30
C ALA A 173 22.03 -6.27 -5.17
N ARG A 174 21.71 -7.47 -4.68
CA ARG A 174 21.95 -8.72 -5.41
C ARG A 174 20.77 -9.05 -6.34
N ALA A 175 21.07 -9.64 -7.49
CA ALA A 175 20.07 -9.96 -8.50
C ALA A 175 19.09 -11.06 -8.03
N ASP A 176 19.53 -12.00 -7.20
CA ASP A 176 18.69 -13.04 -6.60
C ASP A 176 17.65 -12.45 -5.63
N ASN A 177 18.06 -11.51 -4.77
CA ASN A 177 17.17 -10.76 -3.89
C ASN A 177 16.13 -9.97 -4.68
N LEU A 178 16.58 -9.20 -5.69
CA LEU A 178 15.71 -8.39 -6.53
C LEU A 178 14.68 -9.25 -7.28
N ARG A 179 15.13 -10.38 -7.87
CA ARG A 179 14.24 -11.35 -8.53
C ARG A 179 13.23 -11.94 -7.55
N GLY A 180 13.65 -12.24 -6.31
CA GLY A 180 12.77 -12.74 -5.26
C GLY A 180 11.62 -11.78 -4.96
N TRP A 181 11.95 -10.51 -4.72
CA TRP A 181 10.95 -9.46 -4.51
C TRP A 181 10.05 -9.24 -5.73
N LEU A 182 10.62 -9.15 -6.95
CA LEU A 182 9.84 -8.98 -8.18
C LEU A 182 8.85 -10.12 -8.41
N LYS A 183 9.24 -11.36 -8.10
CA LYS A 183 8.34 -12.52 -8.19
C LYS A 183 7.17 -12.41 -7.21
N GLU A 184 7.39 -11.87 -6.02
CA GLU A 184 6.31 -11.67 -5.05
C GLU A 184 5.38 -10.53 -5.46
N ALA A 185 5.96 -9.43 -5.96
CA ALA A 185 5.20 -8.35 -6.57
C ALA A 185 4.34 -8.86 -7.74
N GLU A 186 4.93 -9.63 -8.67
CA GLU A 186 4.23 -10.23 -9.81
C GLU A 186 3.02 -11.07 -9.38
N LYS A 187 3.18 -11.96 -8.38
CA LYS A 187 2.08 -12.77 -7.87
C LYS A 187 0.93 -11.91 -7.31
N ARG A 188 1.26 -10.83 -6.60
CA ARG A 188 0.26 -9.92 -6.03
C ARG A 188 -0.47 -9.13 -7.10
N LEU A 189 0.25 -8.66 -8.12
CA LEU A 189 -0.38 -8.02 -9.28
C LEU A 189 -1.27 -9.01 -10.05
N GLY A 190 -0.82 -10.26 -10.19
CA GLY A 190 -1.61 -11.33 -10.78
C GLY A 190 -2.90 -11.60 -9.99
N SER A 191 -2.84 -11.67 -8.66
CA SER A 191 -4.03 -11.90 -7.84
C SER A 191 -5.00 -10.72 -7.86
N LEU A 192 -4.51 -9.47 -7.88
CA LEU A 192 -5.34 -8.27 -8.05
C LEU A 192 -6.00 -8.22 -9.43
N SER A 193 -5.24 -8.49 -10.50
CA SER A 193 -5.76 -8.60 -11.87
C SER A 193 -6.83 -9.69 -11.99
N GLN A 194 -6.65 -10.80 -11.29
CA GLN A 194 -7.61 -11.90 -11.27
C GLN A 194 -8.89 -11.55 -10.50
N ARG A 195 -8.79 -10.74 -9.44
CA ARG A 195 -9.96 -10.19 -8.71
C ARG A 195 -10.73 -9.20 -9.58
N LEU A 196 -10.03 -8.31 -10.30
CA LEU A 196 -10.63 -7.40 -11.28
C LEU A 196 -11.36 -8.15 -12.40
N SER A 197 -10.72 -9.18 -12.95
CA SER A 197 -11.31 -9.93 -14.06
C SER A 197 -12.54 -10.74 -13.62
N ALA A 198 -12.58 -11.18 -12.36
CA ALA A 198 -13.76 -11.79 -11.77
C ALA A 198 -14.89 -10.77 -11.53
N SER A 199 -14.54 -9.55 -11.11
CA SER A 199 -15.52 -8.51 -10.80
C SER A 199 -16.22 -7.91 -12.03
N VAL A 200 -15.59 -7.99 -13.21
CA VAL A 200 -16.19 -7.58 -14.49
C VAL A 200 -17.10 -8.67 -15.11
N GLY A 201 -17.35 -9.78 -14.40
CA GLY A 201 -18.32 -10.79 -14.83
C GLY A 201 -17.85 -11.64 -16.01
N GLN A 202 -16.61 -12.16 -15.97
CA GLN A 202 -16.28 -13.32 -16.79
C GLN A 202 -16.79 -14.59 -16.12
N GLU A 203 -17.69 -15.30 -16.81
CA GLU A 203 -18.14 -16.63 -16.45
C GLU A 203 -16.95 -17.59 -16.44
N ARG A 204 -16.36 -17.85 -15.27
CA ARG A 204 -15.29 -18.83 -15.14
C ARG A 204 -15.89 -20.23 -15.23
N LEU A 205 -15.59 -20.93 -16.33
CA LEU A 205 -15.44 -22.37 -16.28
C LEU A 205 -14.20 -22.65 -15.44
N ASN A 206 -14.34 -23.48 -14.41
CA ASN A 206 -13.26 -23.81 -13.48
C ASN A 206 -12.17 -24.59 -14.25
N THR A 207 -11.11 -23.90 -14.68
CA THR A 207 -9.96 -24.49 -15.42
C THR A 207 -8.81 -24.87 -14.51
N ASP A 208 -9.00 -24.91 -13.19
CA ASP A 208 -7.96 -25.19 -12.20
C ASP A 208 -7.28 -26.57 -12.39
N LEU A 209 -7.84 -27.43 -13.26
CA LEU A 209 -7.33 -28.75 -13.65
C LEU A 209 -7.22 -28.96 -15.18
N ALA A 210 -7.34 -27.91 -15.99
CA ALA A 210 -7.32 -28.04 -17.45
C ALA A 210 -5.89 -28.29 -17.97
N GLY A 211 -5.38 -29.51 -17.77
CA GLY A 211 -4.13 -29.98 -18.40
C GLY A 211 -3.26 -30.90 -17.55
N ASP A 212 -3.51 -31.04 -16.25
CA ASP A 212 -2.60 -31.76 -15.35
C ASP A 212 -3.27 -33.01 -14.75
N LYS A 213 -2.83 -34.19 -15.18
CA LYS A 213 -3.44 -35.49 -14.80
C LYS A 213 -3.12 -35.91 -13.36
N GLU A 214 -2.22 -35.21 -12.67
CA GLU A 214 -1.66 -35.61 -11.36
C GLU A 214 -1.97 -34.62 -10.21
N ALA A 215 -2.77 -33.57 -10.45
CA ALA A 215 -3.09 -32.59 -9.42
C ALA A 215 -4.20 -33.09 -8.47
N HIS A 216 -3.85 -33.35 -7.21
CA HIS A 216 -4.79 -33.72 -6.16
C HIS A 216 -5.10 -32.52 -5.24
N GLN A 217 -6.37 -32.08 -5.19
CA GLN A 217 -6.85 -31.10 -4.21
C GLN A 217 -7.31 -31.80 -2.91
N ALA A 218 -6.98 -31.21 -1.76
CA ALA A 218 -7.34 -31.72 -0.44
C ALA A 218 -8.82 -31.50 -0.05
N THR A 219 -9.59 -30.74 -0.83
CA THR A 219 -11.00 -30.42 -0.53
C THR A 219 -11.79 -30.25 -1.83
N TYR A 220 -13.07 -30.63 -1.80
CA TYR A 220 -13.97 -30.56 -2.96
C TYR A 220 -14.26 -29.10 -3.34
N ALA A 221 -13.80 -28.66 -4.51
CA ALA A 221 -14.16 -27.37 -5.09
C ALA A 221 -15.30 -27.56 -6.13
N PRO A 222 -16.40 -26.78 -6.07
CA PRO A 222 -17.48 -26.89 -7.06
C PRO A 222 -17.01 -26.49 -8.47
N LEU A 223 -17.49 -27.23 -9.48
CA LEU A 223 -17.12 -27.04 -10.91
C LEU A 223 -17.52 -25.69 -11.50
N GLN A 224 -18.41 -24.94 -10.84
CA GLN A 224 -18.84 -23.63 -11.28
C GLN A 224 -19.14 -22.79 -10.04
N ASN A 225 -18.26 -21.81 -9.77
CA ASN A 225 -18.53 -20.79 -8.78
C ASN A 225 -18.82 -19.49 -9.55
N GLN A 226 -20.10 -19.15 -9.72
CA GLN A 226 -20.47 -17.80 -10.13
C GLN A 226 -20.24 -16.87 -8.95
N VAL A 227 -19.01 -16.40 -8.78
CA VAL A 227 -18.73 -15.27 -7.88
C VAL A 227 -19.15 -14.01 -8.62
N LYS A 228 -20.43 -13.64 -8.49
CA LYS A 228 -20.89 -12.29 -8.87
C LYS A 228 -20.38 -11.33 -7.81
N THR A 229 -19.22 -10.74 -8.06
CA THR A 229 -18.75 -9.57 -7.32
C THR A 229 -19.76 -8.45 -7.55
N SER A 230 -20.20 -7.78 -6.49
CA SER A 230 -21.20 -6.72 -6.56
C SER A 230 -20.64 -5.56 -7.40
N TRP A 231 -21.48 -4.83 -8.15
CA TRP A 231 -21.03 -3.70 -8.98
C TRP A 231 -20.24 -2.63 -8.20
N TRP A 232 -20.44 -2.55 -6.88
CA TRP A 232 -19.73 -1.67 -5.95
C TRP A 232 -18.29 -2.11 -5.65
N GLU A 233 -17.99 -3.41 -5.77
CA GLU A 233 -16.65 -3.97 -5.50
C GLU A 233 -15.74 -3.91 -6.75
N ILE A 234 -16.25 -3.42 -7.89
CA ILE A 234 -15.50 -3.30 -9.14
C ILE A 234 -14.50 -2.13 -9.07
N ASP A 235 -14.92 -1.01 -8.46
CA ASP A 235 -14.11 0.21 -8.37
C ASP A 235 -12.92 0.00 -7.40
N ASP A 236 -13.17 -0.65 -6.26
CA ASP A 236 -12.16 -0.99 -5.25
C ASP A 236 -10.94 -1.73 -5.82
N VAL A 237 -11.16 -2.73 -6.69
CA VAL A 237 -10.05 -3.50 -7.26
C VAL A 237 -9.31 -2.75 -8.37
N PHE A 238 -9.96 -1.76 -9.01
CA PHE A 238 -9.31 -0.93 -10.05
C PHE A 238 -8.35 0.08 -9.43
N TYR A 239 -8.75 0.73 -8.35
CA TYR A 239 -7.89 1.64 -7.58
C TYR A 239 -6.70 0.93 -6.93
N LEU A 240 -6.88 -0.32 -6.50
CA LEU A 240 -5.78 -1.19 -6.04
C LEU A 240 -4.67 -1.37 -7.10
N LEU A 241 -4.98 -1.21 -8.40
CA LEU A 241 -4.08 -1.53 -9.52
C LEU A 241 -3.53 -0.30 -10.26
N HIS A 242 -4.12 0.90 -10.13
CA HIS A 242 -3.62 2.12 -10.81
C HIS A 242 -2.15 2.43 -10.48
N PHE A 243 -1.67 2.05 -9.30
CA PHE A 243 -0.25 2.17 -8.93
C PHE A 243 0.67 1.16 -9.62
N ALA A 244 0.18 -0.02 -9.98
CA ALA A 244 1.00 -1.12 -10.48
C ALA A 244 1.24 -1.11 -12.00
N ARG A 245 0.41 -0.39 -12.75
CA ARG A 245 0.37 -0.46 -14.22
C ARG A 245 1.30 0.55 -14.91
N ASP A 246 1.72 1.61 -14.22
CA ASP A 246 2.40 2.76 -14.83
C ASP A 246 3.76 3.13 -14.18
N HIS A 247 4.40 2.19 -13.47
CA HIS A 247 5.73 2.36 -12.87
C HIS A 247 6.73 1.31 -13.33
#